data_AF-A0A970BRP4-F1
#
_entry.id   AF-A0A970BRP4-F1
#
_cell.length_a   1.000
_cell.length_b   1.000
_cell.length_c   1.000
_cell.angle_alpha   90.00
_cell.angle_beta   90.00
_cell.angle_gamma   90.00
#
_symmetry.space_group_name_H-M   'P 1'
#
loop_
_entity.id
_entity.type
_entity.pdbx_description
1 polymer ?
#
loop_
_entity_poly.entity_id
_entity_poly.type
_entity_poly.pdbx_seq_one_letter_code
_entity_poly.pdbx_strand_id
1 'polypeptide(L)'
;MQAITEPGHYYWFLEANNSTGDPISFGAMTSTTFDQYEINDTRNQATIVPDGMHTYIANSDNSIDYDYYSFTAIRGQNIGVYFKGTANNSNRWILELYNGGQWVALNKDIGVKLENLTPNYRVDIRVRPNLAQLPTPQMNYRLIFGSIPASSDVSLTGESNFVQIPYSAPVTFMTTQALRELRLNVTARDSKGGVIPGVTAVLNIYKADPNGGPAIHTPHSVTLGSNGSANTYINLGTCQSNYQVDFQDYSQGYINTWRTNFDYGEWYLNYPEFGDQGGFGTFKTRITLGHICKQQLISSVKN
;
A
#
# COMPACT_ATOMS: atom_id res chain seq x y z
N MET A 1 27.46 29.08 -9.85
CA MET A 1 27.47 27.60 -9.92
C MET A 1 27.30 27.13 -8.48
N GLN A 2 26.14 26.56 -8.14
CA GLN A 2 25.82 26.16 -6.77
C GLN A 2 26.14 24.65 -6.69
N ALA A 3 27.27 24.32 -6.07
CA ALA A 3 27.62 22.93 -5.79
C ALA A 3 27.18 22.64 -4.36
N ILE A 4 26.22 21.72 -4.21
CA ILE A 4 25.77 21.23 -2.90
C ILE A 4 26.49 19.91 -2.65
N THR A 5 27.04 19.78 -1.46
CA THR A 5 27.96 18.71 -1.09
C THR A 5 27.41 17.99 0.14
N GLU A 6 27.71 16.69 0.27
CA GLU A 6 27.31 15.86 1.41
C GLU A 6 27.82 16.41 2.76
N PRO A 7 27.39 15.89 3.93
CA PRO A 7 28.01 16.26 5.20
C PRO A 7 29.53 15.97 5.20
N GLY A 8 30.36 16.96 5.53
CA GLY A 8 31.81 16.77 5.52
C GLY A 8 32.62 18.05 5.68
N HIS A 9 33.94 17.90 5.68
CA HIS A 9 34.87 19.01 5.68
C HIS A 9 35.15 19.45 4.25
N TYR A 10 34.79 20.70 3.94
CA TYR A 10 35.02 21.30 2.63
C TYR A 10 36.09 22.38 2.74
N TYR A 11 36.98 22.37 1.75
CA TYR A 11 38.07 23.33 1.63
C TYR A 11 37.95 24.00 0.27
N TRP A 12 37.86 25.32 0.27
CA TRP A 12 37.93 26.12 -0.96
C TRP A 12 39.35 26.66 -1.10
N PHE A 13 39.99 26.34 -2.21
CA PHE A 13 41.26 26.94 -2.61
C PHE A 13 40.98 27.96 -3.72
N LEU A 14 41.34 29.22 -3.47
CA LEU A 14 41.13 30.34 -4.38
C LEU A 14 42.50 30.88 -4.79
N GLU A 15 42.88 30.68 -6.06
CA GLU A 15 44.12 31.21 -6.64
C GLU A 15 43.78 32.21 -7.74
N ALA A 16 44.24 33.45 -7.59
CA ALA A 16 44.03 34.50 -8.57
C ALA A 16 45.18 34.47 -9.60
N ASN A 17 44.89 34.01 -10.82
CA ASN A 17 45.85 33.99 -11.91
C ASN A 17 46.19 35.40 -12.45
N ASN A 18 45.31 36.37 -12.23
CA ASN A 18 45.51 37.78 -12.56
C ASN A 18 44.55 38.63 -11.69
N SER A 19 44.93 39.85 -11.31
CA SER A 19 44.12 40.72 -10.41
C SER A 19 43.96 42.13 -10.97
N THR A 20 42.75 42.66 -10.92
CA THR A 20 42.41 44.05 -11.27
C THR A 20 42.33 44.97 -10.04
N GLY A 21 42.51 44.42 -8.84
CA GLY A 21 42.33 45.14 -7.57
C GLY A 21 40.88 45.22 -7.08
N ASP A 22 39.93 44.65 -7.82
CA ASP A 22 38.52 44.63 -7.43
C ASP A 22 38.25 43.62 -6.29
N PRO A 23 37.27 43.88 -5.40
CA PRO A 23 36.89 42.95 -4.34
C PRO A 23 36.30 41.66 -4.91
N ILE A 24 36.70 40.51 -4.36
CA ILE A 24 36.01 39.23 -4.57
C ILE A 24 35.07 39.01 -3.38
N SER A 25 33.79 38.81 -3.65
CA SER A 25 32.81 38.37 -2.65
C SER A 25 32.59 36.87 -2.75
N PHE A 26 32.89 36.16 -1.67
CA PHE A 26 32.61 34.74 -1.50
C PHE A 26 31.68 34.55 -0.30
N GLY A 27 30.68 33.69 -0.46
CA GLY A 27 29.78 33.30 0.61
C GLY A 27 29.60 31.79 0.61
N ALA A 28 29.71 31.19 1.79
CA ALA A 28 29.29 29.81 2.04
C ALA A 28 28.08 29.85 2.98
N MET A 29 27.06 29.06 2.65
CA MET A 29 25.93 28.81 3.53
C MET A 29 26.07 27.37 4.02
N THR A 30 26.12 27.19 5.33
CA THR A 30 26.19 25.86 5.97
C THR A 30 24.92 25.66 6.78
N SER A 31 24.28 24.50 6.64
CA SER A 31 23.20 24.10 7.55
C SER A 31 23.69 23.03 8.51
N THR A 32 23.36 23.17 9.80
CA THR A 32 23.55 22.12 10.82
C THR A 32 22.33 21.21 10.95
N THR A 33 21.27 21.44 10.17
CA THR A 33 20.02 20.67 10.17
C THR A 33 19.95 19.71 8.98
N PHE A 34 21.10 19.33 8.43
CA PHE A 34 21.16 18.35 7.35
C PHE A 34 20.97 16.95 7.96
N ASP A 35 19.75 16.42 7.87
CA ASP A 35 19.43 15.06 8.29
C ASP A 35 19.11 14.16 7.08
N GLN A 36 18.54 12.99 7.34
CA GLN A 36 18.22 12.01 6.29
C GLN A 36 17.02 12.40 5.40
N TYR A 37 16.31 13.48 5.73
CA TYR A 37 15.11 13.93 5.02
C TYR A 37 15.39 15.06 4.02
N GLU A 38 16.58 15.66 4.09
CA GLU A 38 17.06 16.73 3.20
C GLU A 38 17.74 16.20 1.92
N ILE A 39 17.89 16.95 0.82
CA ILE A 39 17.87 18.42 0.58
C ILE A 39 16.66 18.92 -0.21
N ASN A 40 15.48 18.39 0.04
CA ASN A 40 14.30 18.62 -0.77
C ASN A 40 13.63 20.00 -0.54
N ASP A 41 14.32 20.93 0.11
CA ASP A 41 13.96 22.31 0.47
C ASP A 41 13.46 23.25 -0.64
N THR A 42 13.63 22.87 -1.91
CA THR A 42 13.17 23.68 -3.05
C THR A 42 12.50 22.83 -4.10
N ARG A 43 11.61 23.45 -4.89
CA ARG A 43 10.94 22.77 -6.01
C ARG A 43 11.92 22.16 -7.03
N ASN A 44 13.10 22.75 -7.20
CA ASN A 44 14.13 22.23 -8.12
C ASN A 44 14.90 21.04 -7.53
N GLN A 45 14.87 20.88 -6.20
CA GLN A 45 15.50 19.79 -5.47
C GLN A 45 14.47 18.80 -4.91
N ALA A 46 13.21 18.91 -5.35
CA ALA A 46 12.13 18.06 -4.89
C ALA A 46 12.49 16.57 -5.00
N THR A 47 12.14 15.81 -3.97
CA THR A 47 12.25 14.35 -3.98
C THR A 47 11.43 13.80 -5.15
N ILE A 48 12.12 13.19 -6.12
CA ILE A 48 11.45 12.57 -7.27
C ILE A 48 10.84 11.25 -6.81
N VAL A 49 9.52 11.20 -6.83
CA VAL A 49 8.74 10.02 -6.49
C VAL A 49 8.64 9.13 -7.73
N PRO A 50 9.14 7.88 -7.68
CA PRO A 50 9.04 6.94 -8.78
C PRO A 50 7.58 6.59 -9.12
N ASP A 51 7.35 6.04 -10.30
CA ASP A 51 6.03 5.52 -10.66
C ASP A 51 5.66 4.33 -9.76
N GLY A 52 4.51 4.41 -9.13
CA GLY A 52 4.09 3.53 -8.06
C GLY A 52 3.45 4.30 -6.92
N MET A 53 3.23 3.62 -5.82
CA MET A 53 2.81 4.24 -4.57
C MET A 53 3.98 4.24 -3.58
N HIS A 54 4.24 5.39 -2.97
CA HIS A 54 5.35 5.54 -2.04
C HIS A 54 4.90 6.16 -0.72
N THR A 55 5.48 5.67 0.37
CA THR A 55 5.31 6.24 1.72
C THR A 55 6.63 6.87 2.15
N TYR A 56 6.57 8.11 2.59
CA TYR A 56 7.69 8.89 3.11
C TYR A 56 7.42 9.22 4.57
N ILE A 57 8.43 9.02 5.41
CA ILE A 57 8.50 9.59 6.76
C ILE A 57 9.55 10.68 6.70
N ALA A 58 9.19 11.88 7.19
CA ALA A 58 10.08 13.04 7.24
C ALA A 58 9.66 13.95 8.41
N ASN A 59 10.42 15.01 8.68
CA ASN A 59 10.17 16.00 9.73
C ASN A 59 10.24 17.41 9.14
N SER A 60 10.19 18.42 10.01
CA SER A 60 10.75 19.72 9.67
C SER A 60 11.45 20.28 10.90
N ASP A 61 12.68 20.73 10.75
CA ASP A 61 13.58 21.11 11.83
C ASP A 61 13.39 22.55 12.30
N ASN A 62 12.84 23.40 11.44
CA ASN A 62 12.64 24.82 11.73
C ASN A 62 11.44 25.38 10.95
N SER A 63 11.27 26.71 10.92
CA SER A 63 10.13 27.38 10.29
C SER A 63 10.25 27.57 8.77
N ILE A 64 11.43 27.32 8.20
CA ILE A 64 11.79 27.53 6.79
C ILE A 64 12.25 26.26 6.07
N ASP A 65 12.17 25.12 6.74
CA ASP A 65 12.40 23.78 6.18
C ASP A 65 11.15 23.36 5.41
N TYR A 66 11.26 23.17 4.10
CA TYR A 66 10.12 22.87 3.24
C TYR A 66 10.40 21.62 2.43
N ASP A 67 9.72 20.52 2.70
CA ASP A 67 9.89 19.33 1.89
C ASP A 67 9.11 19.39 0.57
N TYR A 68 9.79 19.36 -0.58
CA TYR A 68 9.15 19.26 -1.89
C TYR A 68 9.20 17.82 -2.41
N TYR A 69 8.10 17.38 -3.03
CA TYR A 69 7.99 16.08 -3.69
C TYR A 69 7.41 16.26 -5.09
N SER A 70 7.91 15.47 -6.04
CA SER A 70 7.45 15.53 -7.43
C SER A 70 7.14 14.14 -7.97
N PHE A 71 5.94 13.99 -8.53
CA PHE A 71 5.51 12.75 -9.17
C PHE A 71 5.05 13.06 -10.60
N THR A 72 5.37 12.17 -11.55
CA THR A 72 4.90 12.29 -12.94
C THR A 72 3.81 11.27 -13.22
N ALA A 73 2.62 11.74 -13.59
CA ALA A 73 1.53 10.91 -14.09
C ALA A 73 1.85 10.39 -15.51
N ILE A 74 2.77 9.43 -15.62
CA ILE A 74 3.29 8.92 -16.92
C ILE A 74 2.15 8.59 -17.89
N ARG A 75 1.06 7.98 -17.39
CA ARG A 75 -0.09 7.54 -18.19
C ARG A 75 -1.29 8.49 -18.08
N GLY A 76 -1.19 9.56 -17.29
CA GLY A 76 -2.35 10.38 -16.90
C GLY A 76 -3.27 9.66 -15.91
N GLN A 77 -2.71 8.71 -15.16
CA GLN A 77 -3.41 7.96 -14.13
C GLN A 77 -3.75 8.83 -12.91
N ASN A 78 -4.71 8.37 -12.12
CA ASN A 78 -5.11 9.04 -10.90
C ASN A 78 -3.98 8.94 -9.87
N ILE A 79 -3.77 10.03 -9.13
CA ILE A 79 -2.77 10.14 -8.08
C ILE A 79 -3.47 10.34 -6.74
N GLY A 80 -2.94 9.70 -5.71
CA GLY A 80 -3.36 9.89 -4.32
C GLY A 80 -2.33 10.67 -3.55
N VAL A 81 -2.80 11.58 -2.72
CA VAL A 81 -2.00 12.28 -1.71
C VAL A 81 -2.66 12.05 -0.36
N TYR A 82 -1.92 11.53 0.61
CA TYR A 82 -2.38 11.43 1.99
C TYR A 82 -1.27 11.91 2.93
N PHE A 83 -1.63 12.79 3.85
CA PHE A 83 -0.70 13.37 4.80
C PHE A 83 -1.24 13.26 6.22
N LYS A 84 -0.39 12.81 7.15
CA LYS A 84 -0.72 12.75 8.58
C LYS A 84 0.54 12.83 9.44
N GLY A 85 0.48 13.58 10.54
CA GLY A 85 1.49 13.56 11.60
C GLY A 85 1.50 12.21 12.33
N THR A 86 2.69 11.66 12.62
CA THR A 86 2.82 10.30 13.17
C THR A 86 2.28 10.17 14.60
N ALA A 87 2.17 11.27 15.35
CA ALA A 87 1.69 11.32 16.73
C ALA A 87 0.43 12.19 16.89
N ASN A 88 -0.48 12.17 15.91
CA ASN A 88 -1.68 13.03 15.85
C ASN A 88 -1.36 14.54 15.93
N ASN A 89 -0.23 14.92 15.35
CA ASN A 89 0.35 16.25 15.32
C ASN A 89 0.31 16.87 13.90
N SER A 90 -0.66 16.46 13.07
CA SER A 90 -0.74 16.91 11.67
C SER A 90 -0.91 18.43 11.51
N ASN A 91 -1.42 19.12 12.53
CA ASN A 91 -1.54 20.58 12.57
C ASN A 91 -0.21 21.33 12.66
N ARG A 92 0.91 20.63 12.86
CA ARG A 92 2.27 21.21 12.84
C ARG A 92 2.77 21.53 11.44
N TRP A 93 2.11 20.99 10.41
CA TRP A 93 2.47 21.20 9.01
C TRP A 93 1.26 21.58 8.17
N ILE A 94 1.56 22.07 6.98
CA ILE A 94 0.59 22.38 5.93
C ILE A 94 1.06 21.65 4.67
N LEU A 95 0.18 20.79 4.13
CA LEU A 95 0.36 20.13 2.84
C LEU A 95 -0.20 21.04 1.74
N GLU A 96 0.57 21.27 0.68
CA GLU A 96 0.17 22.12 -0.44
C GLU A 96 0.45 21.46 -1.79
N LEU A 97 -0.43 21.69 -2.76
CA LEU A 97 -0.31 21.28 -4.15
C LEU A 97 0.06 22.50 -5.01
N TYR A 98 1.01 22.33 -5.93
CA TYR A 98 1.30 23.34 -6.94
C TYR A 98 0.26 23.28 -8.05
N ASN A 99 -0.54 24.34 -8.19
CA ASN A 99 -1.57 24.46 -9.21
C ASN A 99 -1.54 25.86 -9.83
N GLY A 100 -1.38 25.95 -11.15
CA GLY A 100 -1.49 27.22 -11.89
C GLY A 100 -0.52 28.31 -11.45
N GLY A 101 0.69 27.94 -10.98
CA GLY A 101 1.67 28.92 -10.49
C GLY A 101 1.60 29.20 -8.99
N GLN A 102 0.60 28.67 -8.29
CA GLN A 102 0.34 28.92 -6.88
C GLN A 102 0.37 27.64 -6.06
N TRP A 103 0.66 27.79 -4.76
CA TRP A 103 0.55 26.70 -3.78
C TRP A 103 -0.82 26.76 -3.12
N VAL A 104 -1.57 25.66 -3.22
CA VAL A 104 -2.93 25.54 -2.69
C VAL A 104 -2.92 24.50 -1.58
N ALA A 105 -3.41 24.86 -0.39
CA ALA A 105 -3.49 23.93 0.73
C ALA A 105 -4.41 22.76 0.41
N LEU A 106 -3.95 21.55 0.73
CA LEU A 106 -4.74 20.32 0.68
C LEU A 106 -5.24 19.96 2.08
N ASN A 107 -6.33 19.19 2.11
CA ASN A 107 -6.78 18.61 3.38
C ASN A 107 -5.75 17.59 3.89
N LYS A 108 -5.51 17.63 5.20
CA LYS A 108 -4.70 16.67 5.94
C LYS A 108 -5.58 15.63 6.62
N ASP A 109 -4.99 14.51 7.03
CA ASP A 109 -5.65 13.40 7.72
C ASP A 109 -6.73 12.66 6.90
N ILE A 110 -6.94 13.09 5.66
CA ILE A 110 -7.86 12.53 4.66
C ILE A 110 -7.10 12.39 3.34
N GLY A 111 -7.49 11.41 2.52
CA GLY A 111 -6.89 11.22 1.20
C GLY A 111 -7.46 12.21 0.19
N VAL A 112 -6.57 12.78 -0.63
CA VAL A 112 -6.90 13.66 -1.75
C VAL A 112 -6.59 12.94 -3.06
N LYS A 113 -7.60 12.83 -3.92
CA LYS A 113 -7.49 12.22 -5.24
C LYS A 113 -7.32 13.29 -6.31
N LEU A 114 -6.28 13.16 -7.11
CA LEU A 114 -6.05 13.98 -8.30
C LEU A 114 -6.43 13.15 -9.53
N GLU A 115 -7.35 13.69 -10.34
CA GLU A 115 -7.96 12.99 -11.47
C GLU A 115 -7.88 13.82 -12.75
N ASN A 116 -8.24 13.21 -13.88
CA ASN A 116 -8.26 13.86 -15.20
C ASN A 116 -6.91 14.48 -15.60
N LEU A 117 -5.82 13.85 -15.17
CA LEU A 117 -4.47 14.26 -15.50
C LEU A 117 -4.14 13.87 -16.94
N THR A 118 -3.43 14.74 -17.66
CA THR A 118 -2.87 14.39 -18.96
C THR A 118 -1.66 13.46 -18.78
N PRO A 119 -1.34 12.61 -19.77
CA PRO A 119 -0.10 11.84 -19.76
C PRO A 119 1.13 12.74 -19.61
N ASN A 120 2.09 12.29 -18.80
CA ASN A 120 3.30 13.01 -18.40
C ASN A 120 3.04 14.30 -17.61
N TYR A 121 1.85 14.46 -17.02
CA TYR A 121 1.58 15.60 -16.15
C TYR A 121 2.41 15.50 -14.86
N ARG A 122 3.20 16.53 -14.57
CA ARG A 122 3.99 16.64 -13.34
C ARG A 122 3.15 17.23 -12.23
N VAL A 123 3.03 16.49 -11.13
CA VAL A 123 2.41 16.94 -9.87
C VAL A 123 3.51 17.25 -8.88
N ASP A 124 3.55 18.50 -8.42
CA ASP A 124 4.44 18.90 -7.33
C ASP A 124 3.60 19.20 -6.09
N ILE A 125 4.01 18.61 -4.97
CA ILE A 125 3.47 18.93 -3.65
C ILE A 125 4.60 19.41 -2.76
N ARG A 126 4.24 20.12 -1.69
CA ARG A 126 5.17 20.43 -0.62
C ARG A 126 4.52 20.27 0.74
N VAL A 127 5.32 19.93 1.73
CA VAL A 127 4.97 19.99 3.14
C VAL A 127 5.78 21.14 3.73
N ARG A 128 5.13 22.00 4.51
CA ARG A 128 5.83 23.08 5.20
C ARG A 128 5.38 23.22 6.65
N PRO A 129 6.23 23.74 7.54
CA PRO A 129 5.89 24.12 8.89
C PRO A 129 4.67 25.05 8.96
N ASN A 130 3.80 24.79 9.92
CA ASN A 130 2.73 25.71 10.28
C ASN A 130 3.29 26.76 11.25
N LEU A 131 3.42 28.02 10.81
CA LEU A 131 3.96 29.09 11.65
C LEU A 131 3.09 29.40 12.89
N ALA A 132 1.80 29.09 12.86
CA ALA A 132 0.94 29.21 14.04
C ALA A 132 1.30 28.17 15.12
N GLN A 133 1.93 27.06 14.72
CA GLN A 133 2.25 25.96 15.60
C GLN A 133 3.39 25.11 15.02
N LEU A 134 4.63 25.55 15.24
CA LEU A 134 5.80 24.91 14.64
C LEU A 134 5.99 23.45 15.09
N PRO A 135 6.51 22.58 14.21
CA PRO A 135 7.00 21.25 14.57
C PRO A 135 8.29 21.35 15.40
N THR A 136 8.68 20.25 16.03
CA THR A 136 10.04 20.08 16.58
C THR A 136 10.78 19.04 15.72
N PRO A 137 12.13 19.03 15.70
CA PRO A 137 12.92 18.07 14.91
C PRO A 137 12.57 16.59 15.14
N GLN A 138 12.07 16.24 16.34
CA GLN A 138 11.68 14.88 16.71
C GLN A 138 10.27 14.49 16.23
N MET A 139 9.50 15.44 15.74
CA MET A 139 8.15 15.20 15.23
C MET A 139 8.23 14.83 13.76
N ASN A 140 7.63 13.69 13.40
CA ASN A 140 7.56 13.26 12.02
C ASN A 140 6.15 13.37 11.46
N TYR A 141 6.08 13.49 10.14
CA TYR A 141 4.88 13.24 9.37
C TYR A 141 5.07 12.01 8.49
N ARG A 142 3.94 11.49 8.01
CA ARG A 142 3.83 10.48 6.98
C ARG A 142 3.13 11.06 5.77
N LEU A 143 3.78 10.97 4.63
CA LEU A 143 3.24 11.31 3.32
C LEU A 143 3.11 10.04 2.48
N ILE A 144 1.93 9.81 1.92
CA ILE A 144 1.69 8.77 0.91
C ILE A 144 1.39 9.51 -0.39
N PHE A 145 2.18 9.26 -1.43
CA PHE A 145 2.09 9.99 -2.69
C PHE A 145 2.41 9.09 -3.88
N GLY A 146 1.56 9.12 -4.91
CA GLY A 146 1.79 8.42 -6.17
C GLY A 146 0.53 7.81 -6.79
N SER A 147 0.73 6.86 -7.69
CA SER A 147 -0.33 6.13 -8.41
C SER A 147 -1.22 5.33 -7.43
N ILE A 148 -2.55 5.48 -7.54
CA ILE A 148 -3.50 4.73 -6.71
C ILE A 148 -4.17 3.58 -7.49
N PRO A 149 -4.46 2.42 -6.86
CA PRO A 149 -5.26 1.37 -7.45
C PRO A 149 -6.65 1.87 -7.82
N ALA A 150 -7.08 1.60 -9.04
CA ALA A 150 -8.45 1.74 -9.51
C ALA A 150 -9.13 0.39 -9.72
N SER A 151 -8.34 -0.66 -9.95
CA SER A 151 -8.81 -2.04 -10.09
C SER A 151 -7.76 -3.02 -9.56
N SER A 152 -8.19 -4.25 -9.31
CA SER A 152 -7.30 -5.30 -8.81
C SER A 152 -7.72 -6.66 -9.35
N ASP A 153 -6.75 -7.38 -9.89
CA ASP A 153 -6.92 -8.78 -10.28
C ASP A 153 -6.53 -9.62 -9.06
N VAL A 154 -7.51 -10.26 -8.42
CA VAL A 154 -7.30 -11.05 -7.20
C VAL A 154 -7.73 -12.49 -7.44
N SER A 155 -6.85 -13.42 -7.12
CA SER A 155 -7.13 -14.85 -7.09
C SER A 155 -6.65 -15.43 -5.78
N LEU A 156 -7.57 -16.05 -5.04
CA LEU A 156 -7.28 -16.79 -3.82
C LEU A 156 -7.75 -18.23 -4.01
N THR A 157 -6.80 -19.16 -4.03
CA THR A 157 -7.06 -20.57 -4.33
C THR A 157 -6.50 -21.44 -3.23
N GLY A 158 -7.19 -22.52 -2.88
CA GLY A 158 -6.62 -23.56 -2.05
C GLY A 158 -5.83 -24.57 -2.86
N GLU A 159 -5.42 -25.64 -2.19
CA GLU A 159 -4.78 -26.78 -2.82
C GLU A 159 -5.73 -27.52 -3.78
N SER A 160 -5.17 -28.27 -4.72
CA SER A 160 -5.94 -29.00 -5.75
C SER A 160 -6.03 -30.51 -5.49
N ASN A 161 -5.45 -30.99 -4.40
CA ASN A 161 -5.33 -32.42 -4.06
C ASN A 161 -6.49 -32.95 -3.21
N PHE A 162 -7.64 -32.28 -3.22
CA PHE A 162 -8.83 -32.69 -2.47
C PHE A 162 -10.11 -32.39 -3.28
N VAL A 163 -11.21 -33.04 -2.92
CA VAL A 163 -12.48 -32.86 -3.62
C VAL A 163 -13.22 -31.69 -3.00
N GLN A 164 -13.44 -30.62 -3.76
CA GLN A 164 -14.19 -29.48 -3.24
C GLN A 164 -15.64 -29.87 -2.92
N ILE A 165 -16.18 -29.34 -1.83
CA ILE A 165 -17.60 -29.46 -1.50
C ILE A 165 -18.38 -28.71 -2.58
N PRO A 166 -19.23 -29.38 -3.36
CA PRO A 166 -19.92 -28.77 -4.49
C PRO A 166 -21.08 -27.87 -4.02
N TYR A 167 -21.53 -26.98 -4.89
CA TYR A 167 -22.72 -26.14 -4.65
C TYR A 167 -23.99 -26.94 -4.34
N SER A 168 -24.09 -28.17 -4.85
CA SER A 168 -25.21 -29.08 -4.61
C SER A 168 -25.21 -29.76 -3.24
N ALA A 169 -24.12 -29.62 -2.46
CA ALA A 169 -24.07 -30.15 -1.11
C ALA A 169 -25.07 -29.40 -0.18
N PRO A 170 -25.63 -30.04 0.85
CA PRO A 170 -26.64 -29.43 1.73
C PRO A 170 -26.02 -28.47 2.77
N VAL A 171 -25.16 -27.56 2.31
CA VAL A 171 -24.42 -26.59 3.12
C VAL A 171 -24.29 -25.27 2.36
N THR A 172 -24.00 -24.17 3.06
CA THR A 172 -23.71 -22.89 2.42
C THR A 172 -22.49 -23.03 1.51
N PHE A 173 -22.62 -22.58 0.26
CA PHE A 173 -21.53 -22.68 -0.70
C PHE A 173 -20.33 -21.83 -0.29
N MET A 174 -19.15 -22.45 -0.35
CA MET A 174 -17.86 -21.83 -0.04
C MET A 174 -17.09 -21.65 -1.34
N THR A 175 -16.95 -20.39 -1.77
CA THR A 175 -16.31 -20.03 -3.04
C THR A 175 -14.83 -20.41 -3.06
N THR A 176 -14.13 -20.16 -1.95
CA THR A 176 -12.75 -20.59 -1.77
C THR A 176 -12.73 -21.75 -0.78
N GLN A 177 -12.03 -22.84 -1.11
CA GLN A 177 -11.85 -23.98 -0.21
C GLN A 177 -10.38 -24.39 -0.20
N ALA A 178 -9.85 -24.74 0.97
CA ALA A 178 -8.44 -25.12 1.15
C ALA A 178 -8.26 -26.04 2.36
N LEU A 179 -7.24 -26.91 2.33
CA LEU A 179 -6.88 -27.81 3.42
C LEU A 179 -5.98 -27.14 4.46
N ARG A 180 -4.90 -26.50 4.03
CA ARG A 180 -3.85 -25.94 4.91
C ARG A 180 -3.36 -24.58 4.44
N GLU A 181 -3.22 -24.41 3.14
CA GLU A 181 -2.61 -23.23 2.54
C GLU A 181 -3.51 -22.61 1.48
N LEU A 182 -3.61 -21.29 1.53
CA LEU A 182 -4.17 -20.49 0.46
C LEU A 182 -3.03 -19.90 -0.36
N ARG A 183 -3.15 -19.96 -1.68
CA ARG A 183 -2.30 -19.22 -2.60
C ARG A 183 -3.02 -17.94 -3.02
N LEU A 184 -2.47 -16.81 -2.61
CA LEU A 184 -2.91 -15.49 -3.00
C LEU A 184 -2.09 -15.02 -4.20
N ASN A 185 -2.75 -14.67 -5.29
CA ASN A 185 -2.19 -13.88 -6.38
C ASN A 185 -2.96 -12.58 -6.46
N VAL A 186 -2.25 -11.46 -6.44
CA VAL A 186 -2.86 -10.12 -6.51
C VAL A 186 -2.04 -9.24 -7.45
N THR A 187 -2.74 -8.49 -8.30
CA THR A 187 -2.17 -7.43 -9.13
C THR A 187 -3.00 -6.16 -8.93
N ALA A 188 -2.36 -5.03 -8.65
CA ALA A 188 -3.04 -3.74 -8.57
C ALA A 188 -2.80 -2.93 -9.84
N ARG A 189 -3.86 -2.29 -10.34
CA ARG A 189 -3.81 -1.47 -11.55
C ARG A 189 -4.36 -0.08 -11.32
N ASP A 190 -3.73 0.91 -11.93
CA ASP A 190 -4.17 2.30 -11.89
C ASP A 190 -5.40 2.55 -12.77
N SER A 191 -5.88 3.80 -12.78
CA SER A 191 -7.07 4.21 -13.56
C SER A 191 -6.88 4.14 -15.08
N LYS A 192 -5.68 3.80 -15.57
CA LYS A 192 -5.33 3.60 -16.98
C LYS A 192 -4.90 2.16 -17.25
N GLY A 193 -5.02 1.25 -16.28
CA GLY A 193 -4.70 -0.18 -16.41
C GLY A 193 -3.21 -0.51 -16.20
N GLY A 194 -2.36 0.48 -15.93
CA GLY A 194 -0.94 0.28 -15.62
C GLY A 194 -0.76 -0.39 -14.26
N VAL A 195 0.23 -1.28 -14.14
CA VAL A 195 0.53 -1.95 -12.87
C VAL A 195 1.14 -0.98 -11.86
N ILE A 196 0.85 -1.16 -10.57
CA ILE A 196 1.33 -0.26 -9.52
C ILE A 196 2.27 -1.01 -8.56
N PRO A 197 3.59 -0.76 -8.62
CA PRO A 197 4.52 -1.33 -7.66
C PRO A 197 4.42 -0.64 -6.29
N GLY A 198 4.88 -1.35 -5.25
CA GLY A 198 5.04 -0.80 -3.89
C GLY A 198 3.76 -0.71 -3.05
N VAL A 199 2.60 -1.04 -3.62
CA VAL A 199 1.32 -1.13 -2.90
C VAL A 199 1.33 -2.31 -1.93
N THR A 200 0.81 -2.17 -0.71
CA THR A 200 0.56 -3.31 0.19
C THR A 200 -0.89 -3.77 0.08
N ALA A 201 -1.09 -5.03 -0.28
CA ALA A 201 -2.38 -5.69 -0.15
C ALA A 201 -2.47 -6.39 1.21
N VAL A 202 -3.62 -6.30 1.87
CA VAL A 202 -3.91 -7.02 3.11
C VAL A 202 -5.08 -7.95 2.88
N LEU A 203 -4.82 -9.25 2.94
CA LEU A 203 -5.87 -10.27 2.99
C LEU A 203 -6.35 -10.41 4.43
N ASN A 204 -7.63 -10.20 4.66
CA ASN A 204 -8.26 -10.42 5.96
C ASN A 204 -9.03 -11.73 5.90
N ILE A 205 -8.70 -12.66 6.78
CA ILE A 205 -9.42 -13.92 6.93
C ILE A 205 -10.19 -13.87 8.25
N TYR A 206 -11.47 -14.21 8.19
CA TYR A 206 -12.35 -14.38 9.35
C TYR A 206 -12.78 -15.83 9.40
N LYS A 207 -12.59 -16.50 10.53
CA LYS A 207 -13.09 -17.85 10.77
C LYS A 207 -14.17 -17.82 11.84
N ALA A 208 -15.26 -18.54 11.63
CA ALA A 208 -16.31 -18.66 12.63
C ALA A 208 -15.76 -19.24 13.94
N ASP A 209 -16.14 -18.65 15.07
CA ASP A 209 -15.74 -19.17 16.38
C ASP A 209 -16.55 -20.43 16.72
N PRO A 210 -15.91 -21.56 17.05
CA PRO A 210 -16.59 -22.79 17.47
C PRO A 210 -17.51 -22.62 18.69
N ASN A 211 -17.23 -21.65 19.56
CA ASN A 211 -17.93 -21.44 20.82
C ASN A 211 -18.97 -20.32 20.76
N GLY A 212 -19.31 -19.84 19.55
CA GLY A 212 -20.27 -18.75 19.36
C GLY A 212 -19.71 -17.37 19.73
N GLY A 213 -18.40 -17.26 19.92
CA GLY A 213 -17.70 -15.99 20.09
C GLY A 213 -17.49 -15.19 18.80
N PRO A 214 -16.79 -14.05 18.86
CA PRO A 214 -16.48 -13.26 17.69
C PRO A 214 -15.55 -14.03 16.73
N ALA A 215 -15.79 -13.90 15.43
CA ALA A 215 -14.96 -14.54 14.41
C ALA A 215 -13.48 -14.21 14.61
N ILE A 216 -12.62 -15.23 14.49
CA ILE A 216 -11.17 -15.10 14.60
C ILE A 216 -10.67 -14.36 13.35
N HIS A 217 -10.12 -13.17 13.53
CA HIS A 217 -9.58 -12.33 12.46
C HIS A 217 -8.06 -12.51 12.35
N THR A 218 -7.57 -12.77 11.14
CA THR A 218 -6.15 -12.88 10.85
C THR A 218 -5.80 -12.09 9.58
N PRO A 219 -5.03 -10.99 9.70
CA PRO A 219 -4.56 -10.22 8.56
C PRO A 219 -3.23 -10.77 8.01
N HIS A 220 -3.11 -10.80 6.69
CA HIS A 220 -1.88 -11.17 5.97
C HIS A 220 -1.52 -10.07 4.96
N SER A 221 -0.39 -9.41 5.18
CA SER A 221 0.09 -8.32 4.32
C SER A 221 1.08 -8.82 3.28
N VAL A 222 0.98 -8.30 2.06
CA VAL A 222 1.94 -8.54 0.99
C VAL A 222 2.17 -7.27 0.17
N THR A 223 3.42 -6.88 0.00
CA THR A 223 3.80 -5.73 -0.83
C THR A 223 4.02 -6.18 -2.28
N LEU A 224 3.40 -5.47 -3.22
CA LEU A 224 3.49 -5.76 -4.65
C LEU A 224 4.88 -5.41 -5.18
N GLY A 225 5.46 -6.33 -5.95
CA GLY A 225 6.77 -6.16 -6.56
C GLY A 225 6.78 -5.13 -7.69
N SER A 226 7.91 -5.03 -8.39
CA SER A 226 8.09 -4.08 -9.51
C SER A 226 7.11 -4.27 -10.67
N ASN A 227 6.53 -5.46 -10.82
CA ASN A 227 5.46 -5.75 -11.78
C ASN A 227 4.05 -5.43 -11.26
N GLY A 228 3.94 -4.73 -10.13
CA GLY A 228 2.69 -4.41 -9.43
C GLY A 228 1.86 -5.64 -9.06
N SER A 229 2.54 -6.77 -8.82
CA SER A 229 1.91 -8.05 -8.47
C SER A 229 2.61 -8.70 -7.28
N ALA A 230 1.89 -9.58 -6.60
CA ALA A 230 2.46 -10.48 -5.59
C ALA A 230 1.80 -11.86 -5.67
N ASN A 231 2.58 -12.88 -5.33
CA ASN A 231 2.15 -14.27 -5.19
C ASN A 231 2.73 -14.81 -3.89
N THR A 232 1.87 -15.26 -2.99
CA THR A 232 2.28 -15.75 -1.66
C THR A 232 1.38 -16.88 -1.18
N TYR A 233 1.93 -17.69 -0.27
CA TYR A 233 1.22 -18.76 0.42
C TYR A 233 0.86 -18.31 1.84
N ILE A 234 -0.35 -18.65 2.25
CA ILE A 234 -0.93 -18.23 3.52
C ILE A 234 -1.40 -19.48 4.25
N ASN A 235 -0.76 -19.76 5.38
CA ASN A 235 -1.14 -20.87 6.23
C ASN A 235 -2.43 -20.54 6.98
N LEU A 236 -3.44 -21.39 6.86
CA LEU A 236 -4.72 -21.24 7.53
C LEU A 236 -4.65 -21.58 9.03
N GLY A 237 -3.60 -22.23 9.50
CA GLY A 237 -3.45 -22.68 10.88
C GLY A 237 -4.38 -23.84 11.21
N THR A 238 -4.80 -23.94 12.48
CA THR A 238 -5.59 -25.07 12.97
C THR A 238 -7.01 -25.07 12.38
N CYS A 239 -7.49 -26.25 12.02
CA CYS A 239 -8.87 -26.52 11.61
C CYS A 239 -9.61 -27.17 12.78
N GLN A 240 -10.75 -26.59 13.17
CA GLN A 240 -11.53 -26.99 14.34
C GLN A 240 -12.56 -28.08 14.05
N SER A 241 -12.88 -28.30 12.77
CA SER A 241 -13.79 -29.36 12.33
C SER A 241 -15.23 -29.16 12.83
N ASN A 242 -15.69 -27.91 12.82
CA ASN A 242 -16.98 -27.50 13.40
C ASN A 242 -18.19 -28.01 12.62
N TYR A 243 -18.02 -28.28 11.33
CA TYR A 243 -19.09 -28.72 10.44
C TYR A 243 -18.71 -30.02 9.75
N GLN A 244 -19.74 -30.80 9.40
CA GLN A 244 -19.61 -32.03 8.63
C GLN A 244 -20.67 -32.07 7.53
N VAL A 245 -20.29 -32.55 6.36
CA VAL A 245 -21.21 -32.78 5.25
C VAL A 245 -20.83 -34.03 4.49
N ASP A 246 -21.85 -34.79 4.08
CA ASP A 246 -21.72 -35.87 3.11
C ASP A 246 -22.19 -35.34 1.74
N PHE A 247 -21.38 -35.55 0.70
CA PHE A 247 -21.74 -35.18 -0.66
C PHE A 247 -21.22 -36.20 -1.68
N GLN A 248 -21.79 -36.17 -2.89
CA GLN A 248 -21.39 -37.03 -3.97
C GLN A 248 -20.51 -36.30 -4.99
N ASP A 249 -19.49 -36.98 -5.48
CA ASP A 249 -18.66 -36.57 -6.62
C ASP A 249 -18.71 -37.68 -7.69
N TYR A 250 -18.66 -37.28 -8.96
CA TYR A 250 -18.52 -38.21 -10.07
C TYR A 250 -17.13 -38.11 -10.67
N SER A 251 -16.38 -39.20 -10.59
CA SER A 251 -15.01 -39.27 -11.09
C SER A 251 -14.71 -40.64 -11.65
N GLN A 252 -14.11 -40.68 -12.85
CA GLN A 252 -13.66 -41.90 -13.52
C GLN A 252 -14.71 -43.03 -13.66
N GLY A 253 -16.01 -42.68 -13.78
CA GLY A 253 -17.08 -43.68 -13.88
C GLY A 253 -17.68 -44.14 -12.56
N TYR A 254 -17.24 -43.57 -11.43
CA TYR A 254 -17.73 -43.91 -10.10
C TYR A 254 -18.51 -42.74 -9.48
N ILE A 255 -19.55 -43.07 -8.72
CA ILE A 255 -20.20 -42.17 -7.78
C ILE A 255 -19.53 -42.38 -6.43
N ASN A 256 -18.74 -41.40 -6.02
CA ASN A 256 -18.05 -41.40 -4.73
C ASN A 256 -18.86 -40.61 -3.73
N THR A 257 -19.10 -41.17 -2.54
CA THR A 257 -19.69 -40.43 -1.42
C THR A 257 -18.59 -40.05 -0.45
N TRP A 258 -18.38 -38.75 -0.27
CA TRP A 258 -17.36 -38.18 0.61
C TRP A 258 -17.99 -37.61 1.86
N ARG A 259 -17.39 -37.89 3.01
CA ARG A 259 -17.62 -37.19 4.27
C ARG A 259 -16.52 -36.19 4.49
N THR A 260 -16.89 -34.92 4.58
CA THR A 260 -15.95 -33.82 4.77
C THR A 260 -16.25 -33.07 6.06
N ASN A 261 -15.23 -32.87 6.88
CA ASN A 261 -15.29 -31.98 8.03
C ASN A 261 -14.55 -30.69 7.72
N PHE A 262 -15.12 -29.56 8.11
CA PHE A 262 -14.63 -28.24 7.71
C PHE A 262 -15.05 -27.13 8.69
N ASP A 263 -14.44 -25.97 8.56
CA ASP A 263 -14.86 -24.72 9.21
C ASP A 263 -15.29 -23.69 8.16
N TYR A 264 -16.29 -22.88 8.51
CA TYR A 264 -16.66 -21.71 7.73
C TYR A 264 -15.79 -20.50 8.05
N GLY A 265 -15.56 -19.70 7.02
CA GLY A 265 -14.99 -18.38 7.15
C GLY A 265 -15.38 -17.47 6.00
N GLU A 266 -14.80 -16.29 6.03
CA GLU A 266 -14.88 -15.29 4.98
C GLU A 266 -13.51 -14.68 4.78
N TRP A 267 -13.26 -14.17 3.58
CA TRP A 267 -12.09 -13.36 3.32
C TRP A 267 -12.45 -12.13 2.49
N TYR A 268 -11.64 -11.08 2.62
CA TYR A 268 -11.63 -9.96 1.69
C TYR A 268 -10.23 -9.35 1.64
N LEU A 269 -9.95 -8.61 0.58
CA LEU A 269 -8.69 -7.92 0.39
C LEU A 269 -8.90 -6.40 0.50
N ASN A 270 -8.04 -5.71 1.22
CA ASN A 270 -8.02 -4.26 1.22
C ASN A 270 -6.59 -3.73 1.06
N TYR A 271 -6.49 -2.45 0.75
CA TYR A 271 -5.22 -1.75 0.63
C TYR A 271 -5.17 -0.69 1.74
N PRO A 272 -4.42 -0.88 2.83
CA PRO A 272 -4.49 -0.04 4.03
C PRO A 272 -3.90 1.35 3.82
N GLU A 273 -2.95 1.54 2.90
CA GLU A 273 -2.38 2.85 2.55
C GLU A 273 -3.45 3.82 2.05
N PHE A 274 -4.59 3.28 1.62
CA PHE A 274 -5.70 4.00 1.04
C PHE A 274 -6.79 4.31 2.07
N GLY A 275 -6.68 3.74 3.29
CA GLY A 275 -7.55 3.93 4.44
C GLY A 275 -9.06 3.72 4.18
N ASP A 276 -9.84 3.72 5.25
CA ASP A 276 -11.30 3.97 5.14
C ASP A 276 -11.58 5.48 4.98
N GLN A 277 -10.63 6.29 5.42
CA GLN A 277 -10.63 7.75 5.39
C GLN A 277 -9.87 8.32 4.18
N GLY A 278 -9.13 7.50 3.41
CA GLY A 278 -8.37 7.99 2.26
C GLY A 278 -9.19 8.13 0.98
N GLY A 279 -10.43 7.63 0.94
CA GLY A 279 -11.34 7.86 -0.19
C GLY A 279 -10.90 7.25 -1.53
N PHE A 280 -9.83 6.44 -1.55
CA PHE A 280 -9.26 5.90 -2.79
C PHE A 280 -9.85 4.55 -3.22
N GLY A 281 -10.94 4.11 -2.59
CA GLY A 281 -11.65 2.87 -2.89
C GLY A 281 -11.08 1.66 -2.16
N THR A 282 -11.93 0.94 -1.43
CA THR A 282 -11.55 -0.34 -0.82
C THR A 282 -12.39 -1.45 -1.43
N PHE A 283 -11.75 -2.54 -1.87
CA PHE A 283 -12.43 -3.72 -2.42
C PHE A 283 -12.94 -4.63 -1.30
N LYS A 284 -13.88 -4.16 -0.47
CA LYS A 284 -14.35 -4.89 0.72
C LYS A 284 -15.45 -5.92 0.46
N THR A 285 -15.46 -6.56 -0.71
CA THR A 285 -16.42 -7.65 -0.94
C THR A 285 -15.97 -8.89 -0.19
N ARG A 286 -16.76 -9.32 0.79
CA ARG A 286 -16.51 -10.57 1.52
C ARG A 286 -16.85 -11.77 0.65
N ILE A 287 -15.98 -12.76 0.64
CA ILE A 287 -16.09 -14.00 -0.12
C ILE A 287 -16.02 -15.17 0.86
N THR A 288 -16.89 -16.17 0.69
CA THR A 288 -16.97 -17.31 1.60
C THR A 288 -15.75 -18.23 1.46
N LEU A 289 -15.30 -18.76 2.60
CA LEU A 289 -14.14 -19.65 2.75
C LEU A 289 -14.56 -20.95 3.45
N GLY A 290 -14.09 -22.09 2.93
CA GLY A 290 -14.12 -23.39 3.59
C GLY A 290 -12.73 -23.86 3.95
N HIS A 291 -12.43 -23.96 5.24
CA HIS A 291 -11.21 -24.60 5.72
C HIS A 291 -11.50 -26.09 5.91
N ILE A 292 -10.99 -26.92 5.00
CA ILE A 292 -11.25 -28.36 4.98
C ILE A 292 -10.31 -29.04 5.97
N CYS A 293 -10.86 -29.66 7.01
CA CYS A 293 -10.06 -30.29 8.06
C CYS A 293 -9.69 -31.72 7.70
N LYS A 294 -10.67 -32.47 7.20
CA LYS A 294 -10.54 -33.89 6.89
C LYS A 294 -11.58 -34.32 5.87
N GLN A 295 -11.16 -35.11 4.89
CA GLN A 295 -12.05 -35.81 3.97
C GLN A 295 -11.88 -37.33 4.11
N GLN A 296 -13.00 -38.04 4.02
CA GLN A 296 -13.04 -39.49 4.04
C GLN A 296 -13.97 -39.98 2.93
N LEU A 297 -13.46 -40.89 2.10
CA LEU A 297 -14.30 -41.63 1.16
C LEU A 297 -15.12 -42.66 1.95
N ILE A 298 -16.45 -42.55 1.89
CA ILE A 298 -17.39 -43.44 2.59
C ILE A 298 -17.81 -44.59 1.69
N SER A 299 -18.05 -44.31 0.41
CA SER A 299 -18.38 -45.32 -0.59
C SER A 299 -17.91 -44.89 -1.98
N SER A 300 -17.64 -45.86 -2.84
CA SER A 300 -17.38 -45.66 -4.26
C SER A 300 -18.13 -46.74 -5.02
N VAL A 301 -19.15 -46.35 -5.77
CA VAL A 301 -20.01 -47.26 -6.51
C VAL A 301 -19.84 -47.00 -7.99
N LYS A 302 -19.57 -48.06 -8.76
CA LYS A 302 -19.47 -47.95 -10.22
C LYS A 302 -20.85 -47.58 -10.78
N ASN A 303 -20.89 -46.51 -11.58
CA ASN A 303 -22.09 -46.10 -12.29
C ASN A 303 -22.37 -47.02 -13.48
#